data_AF-A0A9X4GXN7-F1
#
_entry.id   AF-A0A9X4GXN7-F1
#
_cell.length_a   1.000
_cell.length_b   1.000
_cell.length_c   1.000
_cell.angle_alpha   90.00
_cell.angle_beta   90.00
_cell.angle_gamma   90.00
#
_symmetry.space_group_name_H-M   'P 1'
#
loop_
_entity.id
_entity.type
_entity.pdbx_description
1 polymer ?
#
loop_
_entity_poly.entity_id
_entity_poly.type
_entity_poly.pdbx_seq_one_letter_code
_entity_poly.pdbx_strand_id
1 'polypeptide(L)'
;MNIKSVVKLLSGRIAGLTGMRVDGSHASKLALAVDGARRDWQQALQEFNYAEGDLVDSAILKINTAEKHYMTLLNQAKKEGAVAWPIKPGTHAPINSNTHP
;
A
#
# COMPACT_ATOMS: atom_id res chain seq x y z
N MET A 1 2.34 -17.81 12.34
CA MET A 1 2.30 -16.44 11.78
C MET A 1 0.85 -16.03 11.61
N ASN A 2 0.35 -14.98 12.29
CA ASN A 2 -1.08 -14.64 12.33
C ASN A 2 -1.41 -13.58 11.26
N ILE A 3 -2.17 -13.94 10.23
CA ILE A 3 -2.57 -13.07 9.10
C ILE A 3 -3.29 -11.80 9.59
N LYS A 4 -4.06 -11.86 10.68
CA LYS A 4 -4.74 -10.68 11.25
C LYS A 4 -3.74 -9.64 11.77
N SER A 5 -2.61 -10.08 12.31
CA SER A 5 -1.53 -9.20 12.77
C SER A 5 -0.81 -8.52 11.59
N VAL A 6 -0.62 -9.24 10.48
CA VAL A 6 -0.01 -8.69 9.25
C VAL A 6 -0.92 -7.64 8.62
N VAL A 7 -2.22 -7.93 8.50
CA VAL A 7 -3.22 -6.98 7.97
C VAL A 7 -3.32 -5.73 8.85
N LYS A 8 -3.25 -5.87 10.18
CA LYS A 8 -3.28 -4.72 11.10
C LYS A 8 -2.01 -3.86 11.02
N LEU A 9 -0.83 -4.47 10.89
CA LEU A 9 0.44 -3.77 10.67
C LEU A 9 0.49 -3.01 9.33
N LEU A 10 -0.04 -3.63 8.26
CA LEU A 10 -0.14 -2.97 6.96
C LEU A 10 -1.18 -1.85 6.97
N SER A 11 -2.32 -2.04 7.64
CA SER A 11 -3.36 -1.00 7.77
C SER A 11 -2.87 0.22 8.55
N GLY A 12 -2.11 0.01 9.63
CA GLY A 12 -1.52 1.09 10.43
C GLY A 12 -0.40 1.85 9.71
N ARG A 13 0.42 1.17 8.90
CA ARG A 13 1.50 1.84 8.12
C ARG A 13 0.96 2.70 6.97
N ILE A 14 -0.21 2.39 6.42
CA ILE A 14 -0.78 3.11 5.27
C ILE A 14 -1.70 4.26 5.70
N ALA A 15 -2.25 4.23 6.91
CA ALA A 15 -2.95 5.39 7.47
C ALA A 15 -2.04 6.63 7.61
N GLY A 16 -0.72 6.43 7.79
CA GLY A 16 0.27 7.51 7.74
C GLY A 16 0.52 8.10 6.34
N LEU A 17 0.08 7.41 5.28
CA LEU A 17 0.17 7.84 3.89
C LEU A 17 -0.96 8.81 3.49
N THR A 18 -2.01 8.90 4.32
CA THR A 18 -3.19 9.75 4.07
C THR A 18 -3.14 11.08 4.84
N GLY A 19 -2.08 11.30 5.62
CA GLY A 19 -1.91 12.47 6.50
C GLY A 19 -1.12 13.64 5.93
N MET A 20 -0.88 13.70 4.61
CA MET A 20 -0.25 14.88 4.00
C MET A 20 -1.27 15.74 3.27
N ARG A 21 -1.29 17.01 3.67
CA ARG A 21 -1.95 18.14 3.02
C ARG A 21 -1.68 18.08 1.52
N VAL A 22 -2.66 17.55 0.78
CA VAL A 22 -2.77 17.73 -0.65
C VAL A 22 -3.50 19.06 -0.81
N ASP A 23 -2.76 20.10 -1.17
CA ASP A 23 -3.35 21.23 -1.88
C ASP A 23 -4.18 20.62 -3.01
N GLY A 24 -5.49 20.91 -2.98
CA GLY A 24 -6.50 20.09 -3.62
C GLY A 24 -6.22 19.79 -5.10
N SER A 25 -6.39 18.53 -5.50
CA SER A 25 -7.34 18.17 -6.57
C SER A 25 -6.99 16.89 -7.35
N HIS A 26 -5.80 16.27 -7.24
CA HIS A 26 -5.55 15.02 -7.98
C HIS A 26 -4.69 14.05 -7.16
N ALA A 27 -5.32 13.28 -6.28
CA ALA A 27 -4.73 11.98 -5.93
C ALA A 27 -4.47 11.25 -7.26
N SER A 28 -3.21 10.94 -7.56
CA SER A 28 -2.85 10.25 -8.80
C SER A 28 -3.79 9.07 -9.00
N LYS A 29 -4.30 8.88 -10.22
CA LYS A 29 -5.20 7.75 -10.56
C LYS A 29 -4.65 6.42 -10.04
N LEU A 30 -3.32 6.29 -10.02
CA LEU A 30 -2.62 5.14 -9.46
C LEU A 30 -2.76 5.02 -7.93
N ALA A 31 -2.68 6.12 -7.19
CA ALA A 31 -2.91 6.12 -5.74
C ALA A 31 -4.35 5.70 -5.39
N LEU A 32 -5.33 6.20 -6.13
CA LEU A 32 -6.73 5.78 -5.97
C LEU A 32 -6.93 4.30 -6.32
N ALA A 33 -6.25 3.80 -7.35
CA ALA A 33 -6.30 2.38 -7.73
C ALA A 33 -5.64 1.48 -6.66
N VAL A 34 -4.49 1.88 -6.11
CA VAL A 34 -3.82 1.17 -5.00
C VAL A 34 -4.74 1.08 -3.78
N ASP A 35 -5.40 2.18 -3.45
CA ASP A 35 -6.35 2.25 -2.34
C ASP A 35 -7.60 1.39 -2.58
N GLY A 36 -8.11 1.36 -3.82
CA GLY A 36 -9.18 0.46 -4.23
C GLY A 36 -8.81 -1.00 -4.07
N ALA A 37 -7.69 -1.42 -4.67
CA ALA A 37 -7.22 -2.80 -4.60
C ALA A 37 -6.92 -3.26 -3.16
N ARG A 38 -6.45 -2.36 -2.29
CA ARG A 38 -6.31 -2.64 -0.85
C ARG A 38 -7.65 -2.95 -0.20
N ARG A 39 -8.68 -2.14 -0.45
CA ARG A 39 -10.02 -2.37 0.11
C ARG A 39 -10.61 -3.67 -0.41
N ASP A 40 -10.44 -3.97 -1.68
CA ASP A 40 -10.94 -5.22 -2.29
C ASP A 40 -10.29 -6.44 -1.65
N TRP A 41 -8.97 -6.39 -1.40
CA TRP A 41 -8.26 -7.46 -0.71
C TRP A 41 -8.73 -7.62 0.75
N GLN A 42 -8.91 -6.52 1.47
CA GLN A 42 -9.45 -6.53 2.83
C GLN A 42 -10.88 -7.11 2.87
N GLN A 43 -11.71 -6.76 1.89
CA GLN A 43 -13.08 -7.28 1.79
C GLN A 43 -13.07 -8.79 1.49
N ALA A 44 -12.22 -9.27 0.57
CA ALA A 44 -12.10 -10.70 0.29
C ALA A 44 -11.67 -11.50 1.54
N LEU A 45 -10.78 -10.94 2.36
CA LEU A 45 -10.40 -11.52 3.66
C LEU A 45 -11.54 -11.52 4.67
N GLN A 46 -12.43 -10.52 4.63
CA GLN A 46 -13.62 -10.47 5.48
C GLN A 46 -14.65 -11.51 5.05
N GLU A 47 -14.95 -11.58 3.75
CA GLU A 47 -15.88 -12.53 3.15
C GLU A 47 -15.47 -13.98 3.42
N PHE A 48 -14.17 -14.29 3.41
CA PHE A 48 -13.66 -15.62 3.75
C PHE A 48 -14.07 -16.10 5.15
N ASN A 49 -14.31 -15.20 6.12
CA ASN A 49 -14.78 -15.62 7.45
C ASN A 49 -16.20 -16.19 7.42
N TYR A 50 -16.94 -15.98 6.33
CA TYR A 50 -18.30 -16.47 6.11
C TYR A 50 -18.36 -17.50 4.97
N ALA A 51 -17.21 -17.90 4.42
CA ALA A 51 -17.16 -18.89 3.37
C ALA A 51 -17.34 -20.29 3.95
N GLU A 52 -18.28 -21.05 3.39
CA GLU A 52 -18.60 -22.41 3.81
C GLU A 52 -18.62 -23.36 2.60
N GLY A 53 -18.35 -24.64 2.85
CA GLY A 53 -18.39 -25.70 1.85
C GLY A 53 -17.64 -25.34 0.56
N ASP A 54 -18.33 -25.48 -0.56
CA ASP A 54 -17.77 -25.26 -1.91
C ASP A 54 -17.36 -23.81 -2.18
N LEU A 55 -17.74 -22.85 -1.33
CA LEU A 55 -17.35 -21.45 -1.49
C LEU A 55 -15.95 -21.16 -0.96
N VAL A 56 -15.36 -22.03 -0.14
CA VAL A 56 -14.03 -21.83 0.44
C VAL A 56 -12.95 -21.67 -0.63
N ASP A 57 -12.95 -22.55 -1.64
CA ASP A 57 -11.97 -22.48 -2.74
C ASP A 57 -12.14 -21.21 -3.57
N SER A 58 -13.39 -20.81 -3.82
CA SER A 58 -13.71 -19.57 -4.53
C SER A 58 -13.23 -18.34 -3.76
N ALA A 59 -13.37 -18.34 -2.43
CA ALA A 59 -12.93 -17.26 -1.56
C ALA A 59 -11.40 -17.17 -1.48
N ILE A 60 -10.70 -18.31 -1.45
CA ILE A 60 -9.23 -18.37 -1.53
C ILE A 60 -8.75 -17.79 -2.87
N LEU A 61 -9.37 -18.18 -3.99
CA LEU A 61 -9.05 -17.64 -5.31
C LEU A 61 -9.25 -16.12 -5.36
N LYS A 62 -10.35 -15.62 -4.79
CA LYS A 62 -10.66 -14.19 -4.70
C LYS A 62 -9.60 -13.43 -3.90
N ILE A 63 -9.21 -13.95 -2.73
CA ILE A 63 -8.13 -13.37 -1.91
C ILE A 63 -6.83 -13.28 -2.71
N ASN A 64 -6.40 -14.39 -3.32
CA ASN A 64 -5.14 -14.46 -4.07
C ASN A 64 -5.14 -13.50 -5.27
N THR A 65 -6.27 -13.35 -5.95
CA THR A 65 -6.42 -12.45 -7.09
C THR A 65 -6.33 -10.99 -6.66
N ALA A 66 -7.05 -10.61 -5.60
CA ALA A 66 -7.03 -9.27 -5.06
C ALA A 66 -5.64 -8.88 -4.51
N GLU A 67 -4.96 -9.81 -3.83
CA GLU A 67 -3.59 -9.61 -3.34
C GLU A 67 -2.61 -9.33 -4.50
N LYS A 68 -2.63 -10.18 -5.54
CA LYS A 68 -1.76 -10.01 -6.72
C LYS A 68 -2.01 -8.68 -7.42
N HIS A 69 -3.27 -8.27 -7.55
CA HIS A 69 -3.62 -6.98 -8.13
C HIS A 69 -3.07 -5.81 -7.30
N TYR A 70 -3.27 -5.84 -5.98
CA TYR A 70 -2.73 -4.83 -5.07
C TYR A 70 -1.20 -4.74 -5.14
N MET A 71 -0.50 -5.88 -5.13
CA MET A 71 0.97 -5.90 -5.24
C MET A 71 1.47 -5.37 -6.60
N THR A 72 0.73 -5.64 -7.68
CA THR A 72 1.07 -5.13 -9.01
C THR A 72 1.00 -3.61 -9.06
N LEU A 73 -0.07 -3.03 -8.50
CA LEU A 73 -0.24 -1.58 -8.41
C LEU A 73 0.79 -0.92 -7.49
N LEU A 74 1.14 -1.56 -6.37
CA LEU A 74 2.24 -1.08 -5.52
C LEU A 74 3.58 -1.07 -6.25
N ASN A 75 3.87 -2.12 -7.03
CA ASN A 75 5.10 -2.18 -7.82
C ASN A 75 5.11 -1.12 -8.92
N GLN A 76 3.96 -0.84 -9.53
CA GLN A 76 3.83 0.26 -10.49
C GLN A 76 4.07 1.62 -9.82
N ALA A 77 3.46 1.87 -8.66
CA ALA A 77 3.65 3.12 -7.91
C ALA A 77 5.12 3.33 -7.53
N LYS A 78 5.81 2.27 -7.11
CA LYS A 78 7.26 2.31 -6.84
C LYS A 78 8.08 2.67 -8.09
N LYS A 79 7.75 2.09 -9.25
CA LYS A 79 8.44 2.39 -10.53
C LYS A 79 8.20 3.82 -10.98
N GLU A 80 7.02 4.37 -10.74
CA GLU A 80 6.67 5.76 -11.06
C GLU A 80 7.24 6.77 -10.07
N GLY A 81 8.06 6.34 -9.11
CA GLY A 81 8.70 7.24 -8.16
C GLY A 81 7.75 7.78 -7.08
N ALA A 82 6.61 7.12 -6.84
CA ALA A 82 5.78 7.41 -5.67
C ALA A 82 6.54 6.99 -4.41
N VAL A 83 7.34 7.91 -3.89
CA VAL A 83 8.04 7.76 -2.61
C VAL A 83 7.02 7.72 -1.48
N ALA A 84 7.09 6.68 -0.65
CA ALA A 84 6.27 6.51 0.54
C ALA A 84 6.53 7.57 1.64
N TRP A 85 7.39 8.55 1.37
CA TRP A 85 7.83 9.57 2.33
C TRP A 85 7.96 10.92 1.62
N PRO A 86 7.44 12.01 2.20
CA PRO A 86 7.92 13.33 1.81
C PRO A 86 9.40 13.42 2.17
N ILE A 87 10.25 13.65 1.17
CA ILE A 87 11.56 14.25 1.43
C ILE A 87 11.23 15.60 2.03
N LYS A 88 11.48 15.79 3.33
CA LYS A 88 11.36 17.12 3.93
C LYS A 88 12.25 18.06 3.10
N PRO A 89 11.72 19.17 2.55
CA PRO A 89 12.55 20.16 1.88
C PRO A 89 13.46 20.77 2.95
N GLY A 90 14.71 20.31 3.03
CA GLY A 90 15.65 20.73 4.06
C GLY A 90 16.72 19.71 4.44
N THR A 91 16.57 18.43 4.09
CA THR A 91 17.69 17.48 4.27
C THR A 91 18.64 17.61 3.10
N HIS A 92 19.52 18.62 3.17
CA HIS A 92 20.74 18.64 2.38
C HIS A 92 21.45 17.29 2.56
N ALA A 93 21.84 16.67 1.45
CA ALA A 93 22.80 15.58 1.45
C ALA A 93 24.03 16.03 2.28
N PRO A 94 24.66 15.15 3.08
CA PRO A 94 25.93 15.50 3.68
C PRO A 94 26.91 15.75 2.54
N ILE A 95 27.19 17.02 2.29
CA ILE A 95 28.30 17.47 1.48
C ILE A 95 29.52 16.96 2.26
N ASN A 96 30.12 15.87 1.77
CA ASN A 96 31.41 15.43 2.26
C ASN A 96 32.45 16.45 1.77
N SER A 97 32.54 17.57 2.49
CA SER A 97 33.62 18.53 2.39
C SER A 97 34.90 17.91 2.94
N ASN A 98 35.42 16.89 2.27
CA ASN A 98 36.82 16.50 2.41
C ASN A 98 37.61 17.36 1.43
N THR A 99 37.70 18.65 1.76
CA THR A 99 38.79 19.51 1.33
C THR A 99 39.57 19.81 2.60
N HIS A 100 40.70 19.15 2.78
CA HIS A 100 41.71 19.62 3.71
C HIS A 100 42.98 19.94 2.90
N PRO A 101 43.63 21.09 3.18
CA PRO A 101 44.85 21.59 2.52
C PRO A 101 46.05 20.67 2.67
#